data_AF-A0A1C5EX33-F1
#
_entry.id   AF-A0A1C5EX33-F1
#
_cell.length_a   1.000
_cell.length_b   1.000
_cell.length_c   1.000
_cell.angle_alpha   90.00
_cell.angle_beta   90.00
_cell.angle_gamma   90.00
#
_symmetry.space_group_name_H-M   'P 1'
#
loop_
_entity.id
_entity.type
_entity.pdbx_description
1 polymer ?
#
loop_
_entity_poly.entity_id
_entity_poly.type
_entity_poly.pdbx_seq_one_letter_code
_entity_poly.pdbx_strand_id
1 'polypeptide(L)'
;MPAGWQLWVPEADSTTDALAVGPATGASAVPDTAAVPPPRKGGLFGRRRSNAESEAEELRAWIARTQGMDAARVADLVRQVEAEAAALREKASAEASEEAEGILKDARETAKGILDDARRTAKETERVRKEADRHRKDVFDAERRLAELQAQIVNADETAMLQEAGIYAYRHALHDAIAYRSRLDTLQNEIKALARAGRAVQAATDWTVNGSKREGQKMVRDFSKLMLRAYNAEADYAVRSMRPHRLSSLVDRLYKSRETIAKLGATMHIRITDEYHYARVRELELTADFLQKKEEE
;
A
#
# COMPACT_ATOMS: atom_id res chain seq x y z
N MET A 1 0.23 3.99 18.62
CA MET A 1 0.16 2.53 18.48
C MET A 1 -1.15 2.05 19.08
N PRO A 2 -1.90 1.13 18.44
CA PRO A 2 -3.21 0.69 18.93
C PRO A 2 -3.09 -0.24 20.14
N ALA A 3 -4.09 -0.20 21.02
CA ALA A 3 -4.20 -1.07 22.19
C ALA A 3 -4.41 -2.53 21.77
N GLY A 4 -3.58 -3.44 22.29
CA GLY A 4 -3.67 -4.89 22.05
C GLY A 4 -2.43 -5.55 21.43
N TRP A 5 -1.34 -4.82 21.20
CA TRP A 5 -0.07 -5.40 20.75
C TRP A 5 0.77 -5.85 21.95
N GLN A 6 0.94 -7.16 22.12
CA GLN A 6 2.06 -7.73 22.86
C GLN A 6 3.11 -8.22 21.88
N LEU A 7 4.32 -7.69 22.01
CA LEU A 7 5.52 -8.06 21.28
C LEU A 7 6.47 -8.71 22.30
N TRP A 8 6.68 -10.02 22.22
CA TRP A 8 7.89 -10.68 22.73
C TRP A 8 8.15 -12.00 21.99
N VAL A 9 9.13 -11.92 21.07
CA VAL A 9 10.33 -12.75 20.71
C VAL A 9 10.36 -14.26 21.08
N PRO A 10 10.98 -15.13 20.23
CA PRO A 10 10.93 -16.58 20.33
C PRO A 10 12.06 -17.15 21.21
N GLU A 11 11.85 -18.36 21.74
CA GLU A 11 12.92 -19.15 22.35
C GLU A 11 12.98 -20.51 21.65
N ALA A 12 14.16 -20.78 21.09
CA ALA A 12 14.53 -22.02 20.47
C ALA A 12 14.94 -23.04 21.54
N ASP A 13 14.54 -24.30 21.38
CA ASP A 13 15.33 -25.40 21.92
C ASP A 13 15.38 -26.53 20.89
N SER A 14 16.45 -26.51 20.11
CA SER A 14 16.96 -27.63 19.35
C SER A 14 18.14 -28.19 20.14
N THR A 15 18.00 -29.37 20.74
CA THR A 15 19.15 -30.15 21.21
C THR A 15 19.20 -31.47 20.45
N THR A 16 19.99 -31.43 19.39
CA THR A 16 20.77 -32.55 18.90
C THR A 16 21.74 -32.95 20.00
N ASP A 17 21.81 -34.23 20.37
CA ASP A 17 22.98 -34.75 21.06
C ASP A 17 23.47 -36.01 20.35
N ALA A 18 24.70 -35.92 19.85
CA ALA A 18 25.44 -36.97 19.19
C ALA A 18 26.83 -37.02 19.83
N LEU A 19 27.15 -38.22 20.35
CA LEU A 19 28.48 -38.82 20.51
C LEU A 19 29.47 -38.16 21.49
N ALA A 20 29.68 -38.86 22.61
CA ALA A 20 30.97 -38.90 23.30
C ALA A 20 31.28 -40.32 23.83
N VAL A 21 32.56 -40.68 23.78
CA VAL A 21 33.15 -42.01 23.89
C VAL A 21 33.67 -42.30 25.32
N GLY A 22 33.34 -43.49 25.85
CA GLY A 22 34.16 -44.39 26.70
C GLY A 22 34.18 -44.18 28.23
N PRO A 23 34.68 -45.14 29.04
CA PRO A 23 34.85 -46.58 28.83
C PRO A 23 34.28 -47.49 29.98
N ALA A 24 34.21 -48.80 29.69
CA ALA A 24 34.35 -49.98 30.59
C ALA A 24 33.74 -49.97 32.01
N THR A 25 32.76 -50.85 32.25
CA THR A 25 32.86 -52.07 33.11
C THR A 25 31.47 -52.65 33.40
N GLY A 26 31.36 -53.98 33.44
CA GLY A 26 30.31 -54.65 34.23
C GLY A 26 29.35 -55.58 33.47
N ALA A 27 29.77 -56.83 33.36
CA ALA A 27 28.96 -58.05 33.49
C ALA A 27 27.87 -58.37 32.45
N SER A 28 28.23 -59.27 31.53
CA SER A 28 27.34 -60.17 30.79
C SER A 28 26.51 -61.08 31.71
N ALA A 29 25.24 -61.30 31.35
CA ALA A 29 24.47 -62.48 31.73
C ALA A 29 23.85 -63.09 30.46
N VAL A 30 24.47 -64.16 29.97
CA VAL A 30 23.97 -65.02 28.88
C VAL A 30 23.04 -66.06 29.53
N PRO A 31 21.84 -66.34 29.00
CA PRO A 31 21.05 -67.46 29.49
C PRO A 31 21.62 -68.79 29.00
N ASP A 32 22.18 -69.51 29.97
CA ASP A 32 22.30 -70.95 30.16
C ASP A 32 22.02 -71.86 28.93
N THR A 33 23.06 -72.07 28.13
CA THR A 33 23.16 -73.24 27.25
C THR A 33 23.49 -74.47 28.11
N ALA A 34 22.62 -75.47 28.04
CA ALA A 34 22.79 -76.76 28.71
C ALA A 34 24.21 -77.32 28.52
N ALA A 35 24.93 -77.45 29.63
CA ALA A 35 26.32 -77.87 29.67
C ALA A 35 26.49 -79.36 29.29
N VAL A 36 27.31 -79.61 28.27
CA VAL A 36 27.94 -80.92 28.02
C VAL A 36 29.05 -81.13 29.07
N PRO A 37 29.12 -82.29 29.77
CA PRO A 37 30.14 -82.50 30.79
C PRO A 37 31.55 -82.59 30.18
N PRO A 38 32.59 -82.01 30.80
CA PRO A 38 33.93 -81.96 30.22
C PRO A 38 34.71 -83.27 30.48
N PRO A 39 35.58 -83.70 29.55
CA PRO A 39 36.49 -84.81 29.81
C PRO A 39 37.61 -84.37 30.75
N ARG A 40 37.78 -85.07 31.88
CA ARG A 40 38.87 -84.86 32.84
C ARG A 40 40.22 -85.12 32.18
N LYS A 41 41.14 -84.14 32.19
CA LYS A 41 42.57 -84.36 31.88
C LYS A 41 43.32 -84.66 33.18
N GLY A 42 43.77 -85.90 33.33
CA GLY A 42 44.87 -86.30 34.22
C GLY A 42 45.92 -86.97 33.36
N GLY A 43 47.17 -86.50 33.44
CA GLY A 43 48.29 -87.00 32.67
C GLY A 43 48.72 -88.43 33.04
N LEU A 44 49.68 -88.92 32.26
CA LEU A 44 50.36 -90.22 32.29
C LEU A 44 49.75 -91.32 31.41
N PHE A 45 50.49 -91.57 30.32
CA PHE A 45 50.35 -92.55 29.25
C PHE A 45 49.83 -93.93 29.70
N GLY A 46 48.86 -94.50 28.95
CA GLY A 46 48.78 -95.96 28.76
C GLY A 46 47.47 -96.73 28.94
N ARG A 47 46.33 -96.14 29.35
CA ARG A 47 45.13 -96.97 29.71
C ARG A 47 43.74 -96.41 29.32
N ARG A 48 43.61 -95.78 28.14
CA ARG A 48 42.40 -95.02 27.75
C ARG A 48 41.52 -95.61 26.63
N ARG A 49 41.65 -96.90 26.29
CA ARG A 49 40.78 -97.53 25.26
C ARG A 49 39.53 -98.19 25.84
N SER A 50 39.63 -98.95 26.94
CA SER A 50 38.47 -99.70 27.47
C SER A 50 37.41 -98.86 28.18
N ASN A 51 37.79 -97.78 28.89
CA ASN A 51 36.80 -96.90 29.56
C ASN A 51 36.06 -95.97 28.57
N ALA A 52 36.67 -95.63 27.44
CA ALA A 52 36.01 -94.86 26.40
C ALA A 52 34.98 -95.71 25.63
N GLU A 53 35.24 -97.02 25.50
CA GLU A 53 34.30 -97.98 24.93
C GLU A 53 33.08 -98.20 25.84
N SER A 54 33.28 -98.30 27.17
CA SER A 54 32.17 -98.44 28.13
C SER A 54 31.31 -97.16 28.25
N GLU A 55 31.92 -95.97 28.27
CA GLU A 55 31.17 -94.70 28.24
C GLU A 55 30.38 -94.55 26.93
N ALA A 56 30.94 -94.99 25.79
CA ALA A 56 30.26 -94.96 24.50
C ALA A 56 29.07 -95.93 24.44
N GLU A 57 29.17 -97.10 25.06
CA GLU A 57 28.06 -98.06 25.17
C GLU A 57 26.95 -97.58 26.11
N GLU A 58 27.30 -96.95 27.24
CA GLU A 58 26.33 -96.34 28.16
C GLU A 58 25.58 -95.19 27.49
N LEU A 59 26.27 -94.34 26.72
CA LEU A 59 25.66 -93.26 25.94
C LEU A 59 24.75 -93.80 24.83
N ARG A 60 25.14 -94.88 24.14
CA ARG A 60 24.29 -95.56 23.13
C ARG A 60 23.04 -96.18 23.76
N ALA A 61 23.18 -96.81 24.92
CA ALA A 61 22.06 -97.40 25.66
C ALA A 61 21.14 -96.34 26.29
N TRP A 62 21.66 -95.14 26.58
CA TRP A 62 20.87 -94.00 27.04
C TRP A 62 20.04 -93.40 25.89
N ILE A 63 20.65 -93.15 24.73
CA ILE A 63 19.97 -92.68 23.50
C ILE A 63 18.85 -93.63 23.07
N ALA A 64 19.09 -94.95 23.15
CA ALA A 64 18.09 -95.97 22.85
C ALA A 64 16.94 -96.01 23.87
N ARG A 65 17.19 -95.67 25.15
CA ARG A 65 16.17 -95.63 26.22
C ARG A 65 15.32 -94.36 26.20
N THR A 66 15.89 -93.23 25.79
CA THR A 66 15.19 -91.93 25.83
C THR A 66 14.33 -91.64 24.61
N GLN A 67 14.08 -92.62 23.73
CA GLN A 67 13.37 -92.42 22.46
C GLN A 67 13.86 -91.14 21.76
N GLY A 68 15.18 -90.97 21.64
CA GLY A 68 15.72 -89.87 20.84
C GLY A 68 15.10 -89.97 19.46
N MET A 69 14.24 -89.01 19.10
CA MET A 69 13.73 -88.90 17.74
C MET A 69 14.93 -89.07 16.81
N ASP A 70 14.82 -89.96 15.82
CA ASP A 70 15.85 -90.18 14.83
C ASP A 70 16.42 -88.81 14.43
N ALA A 71 17.74 -88.61 14.52
CA ALA A 71 18.35 -87.33 14.21
C ALA A 71 17.93 -86.84 12.80
N ALA A 72 17.63 -87.78 11.91
CA ALA A 72 17.01 -87.51 10.61
C ALA A 72 15.63 -86.84 10.74
N ARG A 73 14.75 -87.34 11.62
CA ARG A 73 13.41 -86.79 11.86
C ARG A 73 13.44 -85.38 12.46
N VAL A 74 14.38 -85.10 13.37
CA VAL A 74 14.57 -83.75 13.93
C VAL A 74 15.08 -82.79 12.85
N ALA A 75 16.05 -83.21 12.04
CA ALA A 75 16.53 -82.43 10.92
C ALA A 75 15.44 -82.18 9.86
N ASP A 76 14.57 -83.14 9.61
CA ASP A 76 13.42 -83.00 8.71
C ASP A 76 12.41 -81.99 9.23
N LEU A 77 12.11 -82.04 10.54
CA LEU A 77 11.20 -81.09 11.19
C LEU A 77 11.79 -79.67 11.19
N VAL A 78 13.09 -79.52 11.45
CA VAL A 78 13.78 -78.22 11.37
C VAL A 78 13.70 -77.67 9.95
N ARG A 79 13.97 -78.49 8.92
CA ARG A 79 13.83 -78.07 7.52
C ARG A 79 12.39 -77.69 7.16
N GLN A 80 11.40 -78.40 7.69
CA GLN A 80 9.99 -78.06 7.50
C GLN A 80 9.63 -76.71 8.15
N VAL A 81 10.02 -76.49 9.41
CA VAL A 81 9.77 -75.24 10.13
C VAL A 81 10.53 -74.07 9.50
N GLU A 82 11.76 -74.28 9.04
CA GLU A 82 12.53 -73.26 8.31
C GLU A 82 11.87 -72.90 6.97
N ALA A 83 11.37 -73.89 6.23
CA ALA A 83 10.63 -73.66 4.99
C ALA A 83 9.30 -72.94 5.24
N GLU A 84 8.57 -73.30 6.30
CA GLU A 84 7.34 -72.62 6.72
C GLU A 84 7.61 -71.18 7.17
N ALA A 85 8.67 -70.95 7.95
CA ALA A 85 9.08 -69.62 8.38
C ALA A 85 9.57 -68.75 7.20
N ALA A 86 10.25 -69.34 6.23
CA ALA A 86 10.63 -68.65 4.99
C ALA A 86 9.39 -68.26 4.17
N ALA A 87 8.44 -69.18 4.00
CA ALA A 87 7.19 -68.92 3.29
C ALA A 87 6.32 -67.86 3.99
N LEU A 88 6.28 -67.85 5.33
CA LEU A 88 5.57 -66.83 6.11
C LEU A 88 6.25 -65.45 5.99
N ARG A 89 7.59 -65.40 6.01
CA ARG A 89 8.34 -64.15 5.79
C ARG A 89 8.14 -63.60 4.39
N GLU A 90 8.13 -64.45 3.38
CA GLU A 90 7.87 -64.05 1.99
C GLU A 90 6.46 -63.47 1.84
N LYS A 91 5.43 -64.15 2.38
CA LYS A 91 4.05 -63.64 2.41
C LYS A 91 3.94 -62.31 3.14
N ALA A 92 4.50 -62.19 4.34
CA ALA A 92 4.49 -60.94 5.09
C ALA A 92 5.23 -59.81 4.36
N SER A 93 6.32 -60.12 3.65
CA SER A 93 7.03 -59.13 2.83
C SER A 93 6.25 -58.70 1.59
N ALA A 94 5.49 -59.60 0.98
CA ALA A 94 4.61 -59.30 -0.14
C ALA A 94 3.42 -58.44 0.30
N GLU A 95 2.76 -58.80 1.41
CA GLU A 95 1.68 -58.02 2.01
C GLU A 95 2.15 -56.61 2.41
N ALA A 96 3.32 -56.51 3.06
CA ALA A 96 3.91 -55.21 3.40
C ALA A 96 4.28 -54.38 2.16
N SER A 97 4.72 -55.02 1.07
CA SER A 97 5.00 -54.33 -0.19
C SER A 97 3.72 -53.80 -0.84
N GLU A 98 2.64 -54.58 -0.85
CA GLU A 98 1.34 -54.15 -1.37
C GLU A 98 0.75 -53.00 -0.55
N GLU A 99 0.83 -53.06 0.78
CA GLU A 99 0.38 -51.99 1.67
C GLU A 99 1.21 -50.71 1.44
N ALA A 100 2.54 -50.83 1.34
CA ALA A 100 3.42 -49.70 1.04
C ALA A 100 3.12 -49.07 -0.33
N GLU A 101 2.83 -49.87 -1.36
CA GLU A 101 2.41 -49.37 -2.67
C GLU A 101 1.07 -48.63 -2.61
N GLY A 102 0.10 -49.14 -1.83
CA GLY A 102 -1.18 -48.48 -1.58
C GLY A 102 -1.01 -47.11 -0.93
N ILE A 103 -0.24 -47.05 0.16
CA ILE A 103 0.06 -45.79 0.87
C ILE A 103 0.77 -44.79 -0.05
N LEU A 104 1.74 -45.24 -0.85
CA LEU A 104 2.44 -44.38 -1.80
C LEU A 104 1.53 -43.84 -2.90
N LYS A 105 0.57 -44.65 -3.36
CA LYS A 105 -0.42 -44.22 -4.34
C LYS A 105 -1.34 -43.15 -3.76
N ASP A 106 -1.88 -43.36 -2.57
CA ASP A 106 -2.75 -42.40 -1.89
C ASP A 106 -2.02 -41.10 -1.55
N ALA A 107 -0.76 -41.20 -1.12
CA ALA A 107 0.11 -40.05 -0.87
C ALA A 107 0.38 -39.24 -2.16
N ARG A 108 0.51 -39.91 -3.32
CA ARG A 108 0.66 -39.24 -4.62
C ARG A 108 -0.62 -38.55 -5.06
N GLU A 109 -1.78 -39.19 -4.89
CA GLU A 109 -3.07 -38.62 -5.26
C GLU A 109 -3.41 -37.40 -4.39
N THR A 110 -3.17 -37.47 -3.08
CA THR A 110 -3.34 -36.34 -2.16
C THR A 110 -2.37 -35.20 -2.47
N ALA A 111 -1.08 -35.49 -2.68
CA ALA A 111 -0.09 -34.49 -3.07
C ALA A 111 -0.45 -33.79 -4.39
N LYS A 112 -0.97 -34.54 -5.37
CA LYS A 112 -1.45 -33.98 -6.63
C LYS A 112 -2.63 -33.02 -6.42
N GLY A 113 -3.62 -33.41 -5.59
CA GLY A 113 -4.75 -32.55 -5.25
C GLY A 113 -4.31 -31.23 -4.60
N ILE A 114 -3.41 -31.30 -3.63
CA ILE A 114 -2.84 -30.12 -2.95
C ILE A 114 -2.11 -29.21 -3.94
N LEU A 115 -1.31 -29.78 -4.86
CA LEU A 115 -0.61 -29.00 -5.88
C LEU A 115 -1.56 -28.30 -6.85
N ASP A 116 -2.62 -28.99 -7.29
CA ASP A 116 -3.62 -28.40 -8.20
C ASP A 116 -4.41 -27.28 -7.52
N ASP A 117 -4.74 -27.43 -6.24
CA ASP A 117 -5.43 -26.40 -5.46
C ASP A 117 -4.51 -25.21 -5.18
N ALA A 118 -3.27 -25.45 -4.76
CA ALA A 118 -2.26 -24.39 -4.59
C ALA A 118 -2.06 -23.61 -5.90
N ARG A 119 -2.05 -24.30 -7.05
CA ARG A 119 -1.94 -23.66 -8.37
C ARG A 119 -3.17 -22.83 -8.71
N ARG A 120 -4.39 -23.30 -8.37
CA ARG A 120 -5.64 -22.54 -8.57
C ARG A 120 -5.64 -21.27 -7.72
N THR A 121 -5.32 -21.38 -6.43
CA THR A 121 -5.24 -20.23 -5.52
C THR A 121 -4.15 -19.24 -5.94
N ALA A 122 -2.98 -19.70 -6.39
CA ALA A 122 -1.93 -18.83 -6.90
C ALA A 122 -2.36 -18.03 -8.14
N LYS A 123 -3.12 -18.66 -9.06
CA LYS A 123 -3.66 -17.96 -10.23
C LYS A 123 -4.71 -16.92 -9.85
N GLU A 124 -5.59 -17.26 -8.92
CA GLU A 124 -6.66 -16.35 -8.47
C GLU A 124 -6.10 -15.15 -7.71
N THR A 125 -5.16 -15.37 -6.80
CA THR A 125 -4.47 -14.30 -6.06
C THR A 125 -3.71 -13.36 -6.99
N GLU A 126 -3.03 -13.88 -8.02
CA GLU A 126 -2.39 -13.06 -9.03
C GLU A 126 -3.40 -12.25 -9.86
N ARG A 127 -4.56 -12.83 -10.19
CA ARG A 127 -5.62 -12.12 -10.92
C ARG A 127 -6.17 -10.97 -10.08
N VAL A 128 -6.53 -11.24 -8.83
CA VAL A 128 -7.04 -10.23 -7.89
C VAL A 128 -5.99 -9.14 -7.64
N ARG A 129 -4.70 -9.50 -7.55
CA ARG A 129 -3.61 -8.54 -7.40
C ARG A 129 -3.52 -7.61 -8.61
N LYS A 130 -3.59 -8.14 -9.84
CA LYS A 130 -3.59 -7.33 -11.06
C LYS A 130 -4.82 -6.43 -11.15
N GLU A 131 -5.99 -6.92 -10.78
CA GLU A 131 -7.22 -6.13 -10.71
C GLU A 131 -7.09 -5.00 -9.68
N ALA A 132 -6.56 -5.28 -8.49
CA ALA A 132 -6.32 -4.29 -7.45
C ALA A 132 -5.32 -3.22 -7.89
N ASP A 133 -4.22 -3.61 -8.55
CA ASP A 133 -3.22 -2.66 -9.04
C ASP A 133 -3.77 -1.80 -10.19
N ARG A 134 -4.61 -2.37 -11.06
CA ARG A 134 -5.34 -1.61 -12.09
C ARG A 134 -6.28 -0.60 -11.45
N HIS A 135 -7.11 -1.03 -10.49
CA HIS A 135 -8.04 -0.13 -9.79
C HIS A 135 -7.32 0.97 -9.02
N ARG A 136 -6.17 0.69 -8.38
CA ARG A 136 -5.34 1.71 -7.73
C ARG A 136 -4.86 2.77 -8.71
N LYS A 137 -4.41 2.34 -9.90
CA LYS A 137 -3.99 3.26 -10.95
C LYS A 137 -5.17 4.11 -11.45
N ASP A 138 -6.31 3.48 -11.71
CA ASP A 138 -7.51 4.18 -12.19
C ASP A 138 -7.99 5.22 -11.16
N VAL A 139 -7.97 4.89 -9.86
CA VAL A 139 -8.29 5.82 -8.77
C VAL A 139 -7.31 6.98 -8.74
N PHE A 140 -6.01 6.70 -8.80
CA PHE A 140 -4.98 7.75 -8.81
C PHE A 140 -5.15 8.71 -10.01
N ASP A 141 -5.37 8.18 -11.20
CA ASP A 141 -5.57 8.98 -12.41
C ASP A 141 -6.87 9.81 -12.32
N ALA A 142 -7.94 9.24 -11.76
CA ALA A 142 -9.20 9.95 -11.52
C ALA A 142 -9.06 11.08 -10.48
N GLU A 143 -8.35 10.84 -9.38
CA GLU A 143 -8.06 11.85 -8.35
C GLU A 143 -7.23 13.00 -8.91
N ARG A 144 -6.19 12.69 -9.70
CA ARG A 144 -5.40 13.73 -10.39
C ARG A 144 -6.29 14.56 -11.32
N ARG A 145 -7.14 13.90 -12.10
CA ARG A 145 -8.04 14.60 -13.02
C ARG A 145 -9.06 15.45 -12.28
N LEU A 146 -9.58 14.98 -11.15
CA LEU A 146 -10.50 15.73 -10.30
C LEU A 146 -9.82 17.01 -9.77
N ALA A 147 -8.60 16.90 -9.26
CA ALA A 147 -7.84 18.05 -8.77
C ALA A 147 -7.57 19.08 -9.88
N GLU A 148 -7.19 18.63 -11.08
CA GLU A 148 -7.02 19.51 -12.25
C GLU A 148 -8.31 20.25 -12.61
N LEU A 149 -9.45 19.54 -12.67
CA LEU A 149 -10.74 20.14 -13.00
C LEU A 149 -11.22 21.11 -11.92
N GLN A 150 -11.02 20.78 -10.64
CA GLN A 150 -11.33 21.69 -9.53
C GLN A 150 -10.52 22.99 -9.62
N ALA A 151 -9.22 22.90 -9.91
CA ALA A 151 -8.39 24.08 -10.11
C ALA A 151 -8.88 24.92 -11.31
N GLN A 152 -9.28 24.28 -12.41
CA GLN A 152 -9.86 24.97 -13.58
C GLN A 152 -11.18 25.68 -13.23
N ILE A 153 -12.06 25.04 -12.46
CA ILE A 153 -13.33 25.62 -12.01
C ILE A 153 -13.07 26.84 -11.13
N VAL A 154 -12.18 26.74 -10.13
CA VAL A 154 -11.82 27.89 -9.27
C VAL A 154 -11.30 29.06 -10.11
N ASN A 155 -10.40 28.80 -11.05
CA ASN A 155 -9.88 29.84 -11.96
C ASN A 155 -10.98 30.45 -12.86
N ALA A 156 -11.91 29.62 -13.35
CA ALA A 156 -13.02 30.06 -14.18
C ALA A 156 -14.01 30.92 -13.38
N ASP A 157 -14.36 30.51 -12.16
CA ASP A 157 -15.22 31.25 -11.23
C ASP A 157 -14.59 32.59 -10.87
N GLU A 158 -13.29 32.62 -10.55
CA GLU A 158 -12.57 33.87 -10.33
C GLU A 158 -12.62 34.80 -11.54
N THR A 159 -12.41 34.25 -12.74
CA THR A 159 -12.48 35.02 -13.98
C THR A 159 -13.88 35.56 -14.22
N ALA A 160 -14.91 34.76 -13.97
CA ALA A 160 -16.30 35.16 -14.08
C ALA A 160 -16.62 36.29 -13.09
N MET A 161 -16.20 36.20 -11.83
CA MET A 161 -16.38 37.25 -10.81
C MET A 161 -15.74 38.58 -11.23
N LEU A 162 -14.53 38.55 -11.81
CA LEU A 162 -13.87 39.75 -12.31
C LEU A 162 -14.61 40.35 -13.51
N GLN A 163 -15.03 39.52 -14.46
CA GLN A 163 -15.83 39.97 -15.62
C GLN A 163 -17.17 40.56 -15.20
N GLU A 164 -17.78 40.00 -14.16
CA GLU A 164 -19.00 40.50 -13.54
C GLU A 164 -18.84 41.90 -12.94
N ALA A 165 -17.67 42.19 -12.37
CA ALA A 165 -17.27 43.53 -11.94
C ALA A 165 -16.83 44.44 -13.11
N GLY A 166 -16.78 43.94 -14.34
CA GLY A 166 -16.31 44.67 -15.51
C GLY A 166 -14.79 44.76 -15.63
N ILE A 167 -14.05 43.92 -14.92
CA ILE A 167 -12.58 43.84 -15.01
C ILE A 167 -12.22 42.76 -16.01
N TYR A 168 -11.70 43.17 -17.17
CA TYR A 168 -11.29 42.28 -18.24
C TYR A 168 -9.76 42.19 -18.33
N ALA A 169 -9.25 41.07 -18.84
CA ALA A 169 -7.84 40.93 -19.18
C ALA A 169 -7.53 41.77 -20.43
N TYR A 170 -7.29 43.06 -20.23
CA TYR A 170 -6.82 43.96 -21.29
C TYR A 170 -5.31 43.82 -21.48
N ARG A 171 -4.85 43.74 -22.74
CA ARG A 171 -3.42 43.79 -23.06
C ARG A 171 -2.92 45.22 -22.91
N HIS A 172 -2.39 45.53 -21.73
CA HIS A 172 -1.91 46.86 -21.37
C HIS A 172 -0.70 47.28 -22.21
N ALA A 173 -0.61 48.56 -22.59
CA ALA A 173 0.54 49.10 -23.33
C ALA A 173 1.89 48.98 -22.59
N LEU A 174 1.86 48.76 -21.27
CA LEU A 174 3.03 48.67 -20.40
C LEU A 174 3.51 47.22 -20.24
N HIS A 175 2.77 46.24 -20.76
CA HIS A 175 3.10 44.81 -20.60
C HIS A 175 4.47 44.45 -21.20
N ASP A 176 4.83 45.09 -22.32
CA ASP A 176 6.09 44.84 -23.02
C ASP A 176 7.24 45.75 -22.52
N ALA A 177 6.95 46.67 -21.59
CA ALA A 177 7.91 47.57 -20.98
C ALA A 177 8.50 46.95 -19.70
N ILE A 178 9.70 46.37 -19.80
CA ILE A 178 10.37 45.63 -18.71
C ILE A 178 10.42 46.46 -17.41
N ALA A 179 10.76 47.75 -17.50
CA ALA A 179 10.89 48.65 -16.34
C ALA A 179 9.56 48.89 -15.59
N TYR A 180 8.42 48.69 -16.24
CA TYR A 180 7.10 49.01 -15.71
C TYR A 180 6.26 47.78 -15.36
N ARG A 181 6.55 46.64 -15.98
CA ARG A 181 5.76 45.41 -15.86
C ARG A 181 5.52 45.00 -14.41
N SER A 182 6.55 44.97 -13.57
CA SER A 182 6.41 44.56 -12.15
C SER A 182 5.48 45.49 -11.35
N ARG A 183 5.52 46.80 -11.61
CA ARG A 183 4.63 47.78 -10.96
C ARG A 183 3.19 47.62 -11.45
N LEU A 184 3.02 47.41 -12.76
CA LEU A 184 1.70 47.14 -13.35
C LEU A 184 1.09 45.86 -12.77
N ASP A 185 1.86 44.77 -12.70
CA ASP A 185 1.40 43.49 -12.17
C ASP A 185 0.95 43.62 -10.69
N THR A 186 1.74 44.35 -9.88
CA THR A 186 1.41 44.65 -8.49
C THR A 186 0.08 45.39 -8.38
N LEU A 187 -0.10 46.44 -9.20
CA LEU A 187 -1.30 47.27 -9.19
C LEU A 187 -2.53 46.52 -9.70
N GLN A 188 -2.40 45.73 -10.77
CA GLN A 188 -3.48 44.90 -11.27
C GLN A 188 -3.91 43.85 -10.24
N ASN A 189 -2.96 43.28 -9.49
CA ASN A 189 -3.27 42.36 -8.40
C ASN A 189 -4.00 43.05 -7.26
N GLU A 190 -3.62 44.28 -6.90
CA GLU A 190 -4.34 45.10 -5.91
C GLU A 190 -5.78 45.36 -6.35
N ILE A 191 -6.00 45.83 -7.59
CA ILE A 191 -7.34 46.09 -8.14
C ILE A 191 -8.20 44.82 -8.12
N LYS A 192 -7.65 43.69 -8.58
CA LYS A 192 -8.34 42.39 -8.56
C LYS A 192 -8.66 41.95 -7.13
N ALA A 193 -7.74 42.12 -6.19
CA ALA A 193 -7.95 41.73 -4.78
C ALA A 193 -9.07 42.54 -4.13
N LEU A 194 -9.11 43.86 -4.36
CA LEU A 194 -10.17 44.72 -3.85
C LEU A 194 -11.54 44.37 -4.42
N ALA A 195 -11.62 44.06 -5.72
CA ALA A 195 -12.85 43.61 -6.36
C ALA A 195 -13.32 42.25 -5.82
N ARG A 196 -12.41 41.27 -5.73
CA ARG A 196 -12.69 39.93 -5.20
C ARG A 196 -13.16 39.97 -3.74
N ALA A 197 -12.52 40.79 -2.92
CA ALA A 197 -12.87 40.94 -1.50
C ALA A 197 -14.17 41.74 -1.27
N GLY A 198 -14.83 42.22 -2.32
CA GLY A 198 -16.02 43.07 -2.21
C GLY A 198 -15.72 44.46 -1.61
N ARG A 199 -14.45 44.88 -1.62
CA ARG A 199 -13.97 46.16 -1.05
C ARG A 199 -13.92 47.30 -2.06
N ALA A 200 -14.26 47.05 -3.32
CA ALA A 200 -14.32 48.07 -4.37
C ALA A 200 -15.52 49.03 -4.22
N VAL A 201 -16.61 48.55 -3.60
CA VAL A 201 -17.86 49.31 -3.40
C VAL A 201 -18.25 49.23 -1.94
N GLN A 202 -18.61 50.37 -1.36
CA GLN A 202 -19.32 50.43 -0.09
C GLN A 202 -20.81 50.62 -0.35
N ALA A 203 -21.66 49.91 0.39
CA ALA A 203 -23.11 49.98 0.28
C ALA A 203 -23.79 49.69 1.63
N ALA A 204 -25.08 50.02 1.76
CA ALA A 204 -25.86 49.73 2.96
C ALA A 204 -26.10 48.22 3.16
N THR A 205 -25.92 47.75 4.39
CA THR A 205 -26.08 46.33 4.78
C THR A 205 -27.49 45.98 5.27
N ASP A 206 -28.22 46.97 5.77
CA ASP A 206 -29.49 46.80 6.48
C ASP A 206 -30.70 47.33 5.69
N TRP A 207 -30.52 47.56 4.39
CA TRP A 207 -31.60 47.96 3.50
C TRP A 207 -32.62 46.83 3.33
N THR A 208 -33.92 47.16 3.41
CA THR A 208 -35.02 46.21 3.19
C THR A 208 -35.88 46.67 2.01
N VAL A 209 -36.46 45.70 1.30
CA VAL A 209 -37.43 45.95 0.23
C VAL A 209 -38.70 45.20 0.62
N ASN A 210 -39.82 45.90 0.73
CA ASN A 210 -41.10 45.32 1.17
C ASN A 210 -41.00 44.52 2.48
N GLY A 211 -40.16 44.98 3.43
CA GLY A 211 -39.90 44.28 4.69
C GLY A 211 -38.95 43.07 4.59
N SER A 212 -38.49 42.71 3.39
CA SER A 212 -37.54 41.62 3.17
C SER A 212 -36.10 42.12 3.16
N LYS A 213 -35.33 41.73 4.17
CA LYS A 213 -33.87 41.97 4.22
C LYS A 213 -33.12 41.21 3.13
N ARG A 214 -33.55 39.97 2.83
CA ARG A 214 -32.91 39.14 1.80
C ARG A 214 -33.03 39.75 0.41
N GLU A 215 -34.22 40.27 0.06
CA GLU A 215 -34.45 40.95 -1.21
C GLU A 215 -33.72 42.28 -1.27
N GLY A 216 -33.73 43.06 -0.18
CA GLY A 216 -32.95 44.29 -0.08
C GLY A 216 -31.45 44.06 -0.30
N GLN A 217 -30.87 43.06 0.36
CA GLN A 217 -29.47 42.68 0.17
C GLN A 217 -29.17 42.24 -1.27
N LYS A 218 -30.08 41.47 -1.90
CA LYS A 218 -29.91 41.08 -3.31
C LYS A 218 -29.90 42.32 -4.21
N MET A 219 -30.85 43.22 -4.03
CA MET A 219 -30.97 44.44 -4.82
C MET A 219 -29.73 45.32 -4.68
N VAL A 220 -29.26 45.55 -3.45
CA VAL A 220 -28.04 46.33 -3.18
C VAL A 220 -26.82 45.70 -3.87
N ARG A 221 -26.67 44.36 -3.82
CA ARG A 221 -25.58 43.66 -4.52
C ARG A 221 -25.65 43.86 -6.05
N ASP A 222 -26.83 43.67 -6.64
CA ASP A 222 -27.01 43.79 -8.09
C ASP A 222 -26.71 45.22 -8.59
N PHE A 223 -27.19 46.25 -7.88
CA PHE A 223 -26.87 47.64 -8.20
C PHE A 223 -25.40 47.98 -7.95
N SER A 224 -24.79 47.49 -6.87
CA SER A 224 -23.36 47.70 -6.60
C SER A 224 -22.50 47.13 -7.72
N LYS A 225 -22.83 45.94 -8.21
CA LYS A 225 -22.15 45.28 -9.34
C LYS A 225 -22.32 46.07 -10.64
N LEU A 226 -23.53 46.54 -10.94
CA LEU A 226 -23.78 47.37 -12.12
C LEU A 226 -22.97 48.67 -12.10
N MET A 227 -22.96 49.36 -10.96
CA MET A 227 -22.22 50.62 -10.79
C MET A 227 -20.71 50.42 -10.86
N LEU A 228 -20.18 49.35 -10.23
CA LEU A 228 -18.76 49.00 -10.33
C LEU A 228 -18.36 48.69 -11.78
N ARG A 229 -19.21 47.97 -12.52
CA ARG A 229 -18.97 47.69 -13.94
C ARG A 229 -18.91 48.97 -14.77
N ALA A 230 -19.83 49.91 -14.55
CA ALA A 230 -19.82 51.20 -15.22
C ALA A 230 -18.56 52.02 -14.90
N TYR A 231 -18.15 52.04 -13.63
CA TYR A 231 -16.91 52.68 -13.19
C TYR A 231 -15.68 52.06 -13.87
N ASN A 232 -15.60 50.74 -13.91
CA ASN A 232 -14.48 50.02 -14.53
C ASN A 232 -14.40 50.25 -16.03
N ALA A 233 -15.55 50.31 -16.73
CA ALA A 233 -15.57 50.67 -18.15
C ALA A 233 -14.99 52.08 -18.40
N GLU A 234 -15.25 53.03 -17.51
CA GLU A 234 -14.71 54.39 -17.59
C GLU A 234 -13.20 54.41 -17.29
N ALA A 235 -12.74 53.66 -16.28
CA ALA A 235 -11.32 53.51 -15.97
C ALA A 235 -10.55 52.87 -17.13
N ASP A 236 -11.07 51.79 -17.72
CA ASP A 236 -10.44 51.10 -18.86
C ASP A 236 -10.41 52.01 -20.10
N TYR A 237 -11.47 52.80 -20.32
CA TYR A 237 -11.47 53.83 -21.36
C TYR A 237 -10.36 54.87 -21.12
N ALA A 238 -10.19 55.33 -19.88
CA ALA A 238 -9.15 56.30 -19.52
C ALA A 238 -7.74 55.73 -19.76
N VAL A 239 -7.47 54.49 -19.36
CA VAL A 239 -6.20 53.81 -19.65
C VAL A 239 -5.96 53.71 -21.17
N ARG A 240 -6.96 53.25 -21.93
CA ARG A 240 -6.82 53.03 -23.38
C ARG A 240 -6.69 54.32 -24.19
N SER A 241 -7.32 55.40 -23.73
CA SER A 241 -7.28 56.71 -24.40
C SER A 241 -6.15 57.63 -23.90
N MET A 242 -5.30 57.13 -23.00
CA MET A 242 -4.22 57.88 -22.36
C MET A 242 -3.23 58.47 -23.38
N ARG A 243 -2.83 59.71 -23.10
CA ARG A 243 -1.72 60.44 -23.73
C ARG A 243 -1.00 61.21 -22.61
N PRO A 244 0.30 61.52 -22.74
CA PRO A 244 1.07 62.14 -21.65
C PRO A 244 0.43 63.41 -21.06
N HIS A 245 -0.08 64.30 -21.93
CA HIS A 245 -0.73 65.55 -21.52
C HIS A 245 -2.20 65.41 -21.07
N ARG A 246 -2.80 64.21 -21.10
CA ARG A 246 -4.23 64.01 -20.79
C ARG A 246 -4.50 63.47 -19.40
N LEU A 247 -3.47 63.16 -18.60
CA LEU A 247 -3.60 62.55 -17.29
C LEU A 247 -4.63 63.29 -16.40
N SER A 248 -4.45 64.59 -16.21
CA SER A 248 -5.36 65.41 -15.38
C SER A 248 -6.81 65.31 -15.83
N SER A 249 -7.06 65.49 -17.13
CA SER A 249 -8.42 65.44 -17.69
C SER A 249 -9.09 64.06 -17.54
N LEU A 250 -8.30 62.97 -17.60
CA LEU A 250 -8.79 61.60 -17.47
C LEU A 250 -9.03 61.22 -16.00
N VAL A 251 -8.18 61.69 -15.08
CA VAL A 251 -8.39 61.57 -13.63
C VAL A 251 -9.65 62.33 -13.21
N ASP A 252 -9.85 63.57 -13.67
CA ASP A 252 -11.05 64.35 -13.41
C ASP A 252 -12.32 63.65 -13.92
N ARG A 253 -12.24 63.05 -15.10
CA ARG A 253 -13.34 62.29 -15.70
C ARG A 253 -13.69 61.05 -14.87
N LEU A 254 -12.67 60.31 -14.42
CA LEU A 254 -12.85 59.15 -13.56
C LEU A 254 -13.44 59.54 -12.19
N TYR A 255 -13.01 60.67 -11.64
CA TYR A 255 -13.55 61.23 -10.41
C TYR A 255 -15.04 61.64 -10.56
N LYS A 256 -15.41 62.32 -11.65
CA LYS A 256 -16.81 62.65 -11.97
C LYS A 256 -17.69 61.41 -12.13
N SER A 257 -17.16 60.34 -12.71
CA SER A 257 -17.85 59.04 -12.81
C SER A 257 -18.15 58.48 -11.42
N ARG A 258 -17.15 58.48 -10.53
CA ARG A 258 -17.31 58.09 -9.12
C ARG A 258 -18.38 58.93 -8.40
N GLU A 259 -18.36 60.25 -8.56
CA GLU A 259 -19.38 61.12 -7.95
C GLU A 259 -20.78 60.85 -8.48
N THR A 260 -20.91 60.61 -9.79
CA THR A 260 -22.20 60.29 -10.42
C THR A 260 -22.75 58.99 -9.85
N ILE A 261 -21.92 57.97 -9.69
CA ILE A 261 -22.29 56.71 -9.03
C ILE A 261 -22.75 56.95 -7.60
N ALA A 262 -22.03 57.76 -6.82
CA ALA A 262 -22.42 58.08 -5.45
C ALA A 262 -23.78 58.81 -5.38
N LYS A 263 -24.06 59.71 -6.33
CA LYS A 263 -25.35 60.41 -6.44
C LYS A 263 -26.48 59.45 -6.80
N LEU A 264 -26.30 58.60 -7.81
CA LEU A 264 -27.31 57.60 -8.23
C LEU A 264 -27.52 56.52 -7.15
N GLY A 265 -26.48 56.20 -6.40
CA GLY A 265 -26.47 55.20 -5.33
C GLY A 265 -26.87 55.72 -3.95
N ALA A 266 -27.20 57.01 -3.81
CA ALA A 266 -27.32 57.69 -2.51
C ALA A 266 -28.29 56.99 -1.55
N THR A 267 -29.47 56.56 -2.04
CA THR A 267 -30.49 55.88 -1.24
C THR A 267 -29.99 54.57 -0.61
N MET A 268 -29.12 53.86 -1.31
CA MET A 268 -28.54 52.58 -0.85
C MET A 268 -27.12 52.76 -0.29
N HIS A 269 -26.66 54.01 -0.12
CA HIS A 269 -25.29 54.36 0.26
C HIS A 269 -24.21 53.71 -0.62
N ILE A 270 -24.52 53.46 -1.91
CA ILE A 270 -23.59 52.84 -2.85
C ILE A 270 -22.56 53.89 -3.30
N ARG A 271 -21.27 53.63 -3.05
CA ARG A 271 -20.15 54.44 -3.52
C ARG A 271 -18.91 53.61 -3.82
N ILE A 272 -18.12 54.04 -4.81
CA ILE A 272 -16.77 53.48 -5.02
C ILE A 272 -15.88 53.89 -3.85
N THR A 273 -15.17 52.92 -3.26
CA THR A 273 -14.28 53.17 -2.12
C THR A 273 -13.08 54.02 -2.53
N ASP A 274 -12.54 54.79 -1.58
CA ASP A 274 -11.35 55.62 -1.82
C ASP A 274 -10.15 54.77 -2.25
N GLU A 275 -9.92 53.65 -1.56
CA GLU A 275 -8.86 52.69 -1.85
C GLU A 275 -8.90 52.19 -3.30
N TYR A 276 -10.08 51.77 -3.78
CA TYR A 276 -10.24 51.30 -5.15
C TYR A 276 -10.07 52.42 -6.18
N HIS A 277 -10.59 53.61 -5.87
CA HIS A 277 -10.43 54.79 -6.71
C HIS A 277 -8.95 55.18 -6.86
N TYR A 278 -8.21 55.22 -5.76
CA TYR A 278 -6.78 55.53 -5.77
C TYR A 278 -5.96 54.49 -6.53
N ALA A 279 -6.29 53.20 -6.41
CA ALA A 279 -5.64 52.17 -7.21
C ALA A 279 -5.82 52.40 -8.72
N ARG A 280 -7.04 52.77 -9.16
CA ARG A 280 -7.29 53.12 -10.58
C ARG A 280 -6.61 54.41 -11.01
N VAL A 281 -6.50 55.42 -10.13
CA VAL A 281 -5.76 56.66 -10.45
C VAL A 281 -4.27 56.37 -10.64
N ARG A 282 -3.67 55.55 -9.76
CA ARG A 282 -2.26 55.13 -9.91
C ARG A 282 -2.01 54.37 -11.21
N GLU A 283 -3.01 53.65 -11.73
CA GLU A 283 -2.91 52.95 -13.01
C GLU A 283 -2.80 53.96 -14.16
N LEU A 284 -3.62 55.02 -14.12
CA LEU A 284 -3.54 56.13 -15.07
C LEU A 284 -2.20 56.86 -14.98
N GLU A 285 -1.72 57.15 -13.77
CA GLU A 285 -0.44 57.81 -13.54
C GLU A 285 0.74 56.97 -14.07
N LEU A 286 0.77 55.68 -13.75
CA LEU A 286 1.80 54.76 -14.24
C LEU A 286 1.80 54.69 -15.77
N THR A 287 0.61 54.67 -16.38
CA THR A 287 0.45 54.67 -17.83
C THR A 287 0.95 55.96 -18.46
N ALA A 288 0.64 57.10 -17.86
CA ALA A 288 1.10 58.40 -18.34
C ALA A 288 2.63 58.54 -18.23
N ASP A 289 3.24 58.14 -17.10
CA ASP A 289 4.69 58.16 -16.89
C ASP A 289 5.43 57.32 -17.96
N PHE A 290 4.93 56.12 -18.25
CA PHE A 290 5.50 55.29 -19.33
C PHE A 290 5.41 55.97 -20.70
N LEU A 291 4.23 56.52 -21.05
CA LEU A 291 4.03 57.17 -22.34
C LEU A 291 4.88 58.44 -22.47
N GLN A 292 5.08 59.18 -21.38
CA GLN A 292 5.95 60.34 -21.37
C GLN A 292 7.41 59.96 -21.61
N LYS A 293 7.95 58.97 -20.89
CA LYS A 293 9.33 58.52 -21.11
C LYS A 293 9.56 58.01 -22.51
N LYS A 294 8.56 57.34 -23.09
CA LYS A 294 8.60 56.89 -24.49
C LYS A 294 8.59 58.05 -25.50
N GLU A 295 8.03 59.22 -25.18
CA GLU A 295 8.10 60.41 -26.04
C GLU A 295 9.44 61.15 -25.91
N GLU A 296 10.14 60.99 -24.77
CA GLU A 296 11.45 61.59 -24.51
C GLU A 296 12.63 60.79 -25.11
N GLU A 297 12.42 59.49 -25.40
CA GLU A 297 13.35 58.58 -26.11
C GLU A 297 13.29 58.74 -27.64
#